data_AF-A0AAN0K4E5-F1
#
_entry.id   AF-A0AAN0K4E5-F1
#
_cell.length_a   1.000
_cell.length_b   1.000
_cell.length_c   1.000
_cell.angle_alpha   90.00
_cell.angle_beta   90.00
_cell.angle_gamma   90.00
#
_symmetry.space_group_name_H-M   'P 1'
#
loop_
_entity.id
_entity.type
_entity.pdbx_description
1 polymer ?
#
loop_
_entity_poly.entity_id
_entity_poly.type
_entity_poly.pdbx_seq_one_letter_code
_entity_poly.pdbx_strand_id
1 'polypeptide(L)'
;MTQYKEGSQKEGLMLDSSEELYKWFIDQIMRNLHVVFPINPSSEGLKDKAATSPALFNCCVLNWFSDWSTDALYQVGYEFTNKVDLDKSDVLISPPILILWYQIY
;
A
#
# COMPACT_ATOMS: atom_id res chain seq x y z
N MET A 1 -36.52 0.25 3.36
CA MET A 1 -37.13 0.51 2.04
C MET A 1 -37.23 2.00 1.73
N THR A 2 -37.70 2.86 2.64
CA THR A 2 -37.82 4.31 2.42
C THR A 2 -36.51 4.98 1.98
N GLN A 3 -35.39 4.67 2.64
CA GLN A 3 -34.08 5.21 2.29
C GLN A 3 -33.59 4.78 0.90
N TYR A 4 -33.93 3.57 0.45
CA TYR A 4 -33.55 3.08 -0.88
C TYR A 4 -34.33 3.81 -1.96
N LYS A 5 -35.62 4.11 -1.72
CA LYS A 5 -36.48 4.85 -2.65
C LYS A 5 -36.04 6.31 -2.79
N GLU A 6 -35.67 6.95 -1.68
CA GLU A 6 -35.10 8.31 -1.72
C GLU A 6 -33.74 8.34 -2.42
N GLY A 7 -32.91 7.31 -2.21
CA GLY A 7 -31.61 7.17 -2.86
C GLY A 7 -31.72 7.01 -4.38
N SER A 8 -32.58 6.11 -4.85
CA SER A 8 -32.78 5.89 -6.28
C SER A 8 -33.42 7.10 -6.98
N GLN A 9 -34.33 7.81 -6.31
CA GLN A 9 -34.92 9.05 -6.84
C GLN A 9 -33.90 10.18 -7.01
N LYS A 10 -32.90 10.27 -6.12
CA LYS A 10 -31.78 11.23 -6.29
C LYS A 10 -30.95 10.94 -7.53
N GLU A 11 -30.87 9.68 -7.94
CA GLU A 11 -30.24 9.26 -9.20
C GLU A 11 -31.17 9.37 -10.42
N GLY A 12 -32.40 9.87 -10.23
CA GLY A 12 -33.40 10.01 -11.29
C GLY A 12 -34.11 8.70 -11.67
N LEU A 13 -33.96 7.65 -10.86
CA LEU A 13 -34.60 6.35 -11.10
C LEU A 13 -35.96 6.28 -10.41
N MET A 14 -36.98 5.90 -11.16
CA MET A 14 -38.32 5.61 -10.64
C MET A 14 -38.48 4.10 -10.44
N LEU A 15 -38.16 3.63 -9.23
CA LEU A 15 -38.29 2.23 -8.84
C LEU A 15 -39.47 2.10 -7.86
N ASP A 16 -40.44 1.26 -8.21
CA ASP A 16 -41.71 1.15 -7.48
C ASP A 16 -41.91 -0.19 -6.78
N SER A 17 -41.25 -1.25 -7.27
CA SER A 17 -41.28 -2.54 -6.58
C SER A 17 -40.17 -2.66 -5.53
N SER A 18 -40.47 -3.40 -4.47
CA SER A 18 -39.47 -3.74 -3.44
C SER A 18 -38.28 -4.52 -4.01
N GLU A 19 -38.52 -5.34 -5.05
CA GLU A 19 -37.49 -6.14 -5.71
C GLU A 19 -36.51 -5.28 -6.51
N GLU A 20 -37.01 -4.29 -7.26
CA GLU A 20 -36.18 -3.33 -8.00
C GLU A 20 -35.33 -2.48 -7.06
N LEU A 21 -35.92 -1.99 -5.97
CA LEU A 21 -35.19 -1.22 -4.95
C LEU A 21 -34.09 -2.06 -4.29
N TYR A 22 -34.35 -3.34 -4.06
CA TYR A 22 -33.35 -4.25 -3.51
C TYR A 22 -32.21 -4.53 -4.50
N LYS A 23 -32.53 -4.79 -5.78
CA LYS A 23 -31.51 -4.97 -6.83
C LYS A 23 -30.64 -3.72 -6.97
N TRP A 24 -31.24 -2.54 -7.04
CA TRP A 24 -30.50 -1.28 -7.07
C TRP A 24 -29.59 -1.12 -5.84
N PHE A 25 -30.09 -1.44 -4.64
CA PHE A 25 -29.28 -1.36 -3.42
C PHE A 25 -28.07 -2.30 -3.46
N ILE A 26 -28.22 -3.53 -3.97
CA ILE A 26 -27.11 -4.46 -4.16
C ILE A 26 -26.08 -3.89 -5.16
N ASP A 27 -26.52 -3.31 -6.28
CA ASP A 27 -25.62 -2.67 -7.23
C ASP A 27 -24.84 -1.51 -6.60
N GLN A 28 -25.48 -0.73 -5.71
CA GLN A 28 -24.80 0.32 -4.97
C GLN A 28 -23.74 -0.24 -4.02
N ILE A 29 -23.99 -1.36 -3.35
CA ILE A 29 -22.98 -2.02 -2.51
C ILE A 29 -21.81 -2.50 -3.38
N MET A 30 -22.09 -3.18 -4.49
CA MET A 30 -21.06 -3.73 -5.38
C MET A 30 -20.14 -2.65 -5.96
N ARG A 31 -20.65 -1.44 -6.19
CA ARG A 31 -19.88 -0.32 -6.74
C ARG A 31 -19.05 0.43 -5.69
N ASN A 32 -19.53 0.49 -4.45
CA ASN A 32 -19.00 1.43 -3.45
C ASN A 32 -18.32 0.76 -2.25
N LEU A 33 -18.58 -0.54 -1.99
CA LEU A 33 -17.96 -1.25 -0.87
C LEU A 33 -16.70 -1.98 -1.33
N HIS A 34 -15.55 -1.49 -0.89
CA HIS A 34 -14.26 -2.15 -1.08
C HIS A 34 -13.75 -2.68 0.26
N VAL A 35 -13.59 -4.00 0.36
CA VAL A 35 -13.09 -4.67 1.57
C VAL A 35 -11.64 -5.09 1.33
N VAL A 36 -10.73 -4.69 2.23
CA VAL A 36 -9.30 -4.98 2.14
C VAL A 36 -8.86 -5.76 3.38
N PHE A 37 -8.18 -6.89 3.16
CA PHE A 37 -7.66 -7.74 4.23
C PHE A 37 -6.12 -7.73 4.22
N PRO A 38 -5.47 -7.06 5.19
CA PRO A 38 -4.03 -7.20 5.38
C PRO A 38 -3.74 -8.49 6.15
N ILE A 39 -3.12 -9.47 5.48
CA ILE A 39 -2.75 -10.75 6.11
C ILE A 39 -1.23 -10.85 6.18
N ASN A 40 -0.71 -11.13 7.37
CA ASN A 40 0.71 -11.44 7.54
C ASN A 40 0.94 -12.95 7.32
N PRO A 41 1.74 -13.37 6.32
CA PRO A 41 2.01 -14.77 6.02
C PRO A 41 2.89 -15.48 7.05
N SER A 42 3.44 -14.78 8.05
CA SER A 42 4.35 -15.37 9.07
C SER A 42 3.69 -16.34 10.06
N SER A 43 2.36 -16.42 10.06
CA SER A 43 1.64 -17.48 10.77
C SER A 43 1.33 -18.60 9.78
N GLU A 44 1.56 -19.86 10.16
CA GLU A 44 1.24 -21.07 9.39
C GLU A 44 -0.20 -21.09 8.80
N GLY A 45 -1.07 -20.17 9.23
CA GLY A 45 -2.46 -20.07 8.85
C GLY A 45 -2.80 -19.28 7.58
N LEU A 46 -1.88 -18.76 6.74
CA LEU A 46 -2.33 -18.15 5.47
C LEU A 46 -2.92 -19.21 4.53
N LYS A 47 -2.29 -20.38 4.44
CA LYS A 47 -2.84 -21.51 3.68
C LYS A 47 -4.19 -21.96 4.25
N ASP A 48 -4.28 -22.07 5.57
CA ASP A 48 -5.50 -22.55 6.24
C ASP A 48 -6.65 -21.53 6.17
N LYS A 49 -6.38 -20.24 6.41
CA LYS A 49 -7.40 -19.18 6.36
C LYS A 49 -7.89 -18.90 4.96
N ALA A 50 -7.00 -18.97 3.98
CA ALA A 50 -7.39 -18.80 2.59
C ALA A 50 -8.23 -20.02 2.15
N ALA A 51 -7.78 -21.26 2.43
CA ALA A 51 -8.55 -22.49 2.12
C ALA A 51 -9.94 -22.54 2.77
N THR A 52 -10.16 -21.85 3.89
CA THR A 52 -11.43 -21.87 4.63
C THR A 52 -12.52 -20.97 4.02
N SER A 53 -12.20 -20.05 3.09
CA SER A 53 -13.21 -19.16 2.49
C SER A 53 -13.11 -19.04 0.96
N PRO A 54 -13.84 -19.89 0.21
CA PRO A 54 -13.90 -19.84 -1.25
C PRO A 54 -14.36 -18.48 -1.81
N ALA A 55 -15.19 -17.74 -1.08
CA ALA A 55 -15.66 -16.42 -1.49
C ALA A 55 -14.54 -15.36 -1.49
N LEU A 56 -13.57 -15.45 -0.56
CA LEU A 56 -12.43 -14.54 -0.55
C LEU A 56 -11.51 -14.78 -1.76
N PHE A 57 -11.32 -16.03 -2.19
CA PHE A 57 -10.51 -16.29 -3.38
C PHE A 57 -11.18 -15.88 -4.69
N ASN A 58 -12.50 -16.06 -4.80
CA ASN A 58 -13.21 -15.81 -6.04
C ASN A 58 -13.57 -14.33 -6.23
N CYS A 59 -13.71 -13.57 -5.14
CA CYS A 59 -14.16 -12.17 -5.20
C CYS A 59 -13.07 -11.15 -4.82
N CYS A 60 -11.93 -11.57 -4.26
CA CYS A 60 -10.82 -10.65 -3.95
C CYS A 60 -9.68 -10.78 -4.94
N VAL A 61 -9.02 -9.66 -5.22
CA VAL A 61 -7.72 -9.64 -5.90
C VAL A 61 -6.63 -9.86 -4.87
N LEU A 62 -5.81 -10.90 -5.07
CA LEU A 62 -4.69 -11.19 -4.18
C LEU A 62 -3.47 -10.39 -4.62
N ASN A 63 -2.98 -9.52 -3.73
CA ASN A 63 -1.73 -8.81 -3.92
C ASN A 63 -0.70 -9.29 -2.89
N TRP A 64 0.46 -9.73 -3.37
CA TRP A 64 1.52 -10.26 -2.52
C TRP A 64 2.60 -9.19 -2.29
N PHE A 65 2.62 -8.62 -1.09
CA PHE A 65 3.71 -7.76 -0.64
C PHE A 65 4.72 -8.61 0.12
N SER A 66 5.83 -8.92 -0.54
CA SER A 66 7.00 -9.49 0.11
C SER A 66 7.70 -8.44 0.99
N ASP A 67 8.74 -8.88 1.70
CA ASP A 67 9.66 -7.97 2.36
C ASP A 67 10.20 -6.91 1.39
N TRP A 68 10.55 -5.75 1.94
CA TRP A 68 11.06 -4.64 1.14
C TRP A 68 12.35 -5.02 0.41
N SER A 69 12.44 -4.67 -0.86
CA SER A 69 13.66 -4.83 -1.64
C SER A 69 14.78 -3.94 -1.07
N THR A 70 16.03 -4.28 -1.39
CA THR A 70 17.19 -3.45 -1.03
C THR A 70 17.04 -2.03 -1.59
N ASP A 71 16.49 -1.87 -2.79
CA ASP A 71 16.24 -0.56 -3.39
C ASP A 71 15.18 0.24 -2.61
N ALA A 72 14.10 -0.41 -2.17
CA ALA A 72 13.07 0.24 -1.35
C ALA A 72 13.64 0.66 0.00
N LEU A 73 14.45 -0.20 0.65
CA LEU A 73 15.14 0.13 1.89
C LEU A 73 16.13 1.28 1.69
N TYR A 74 16.88 1.29 0.59
CA TYR A 74 17.79 2.38 0.24
C TYR A 74 17.05 3.69 0.02
N GLN A 75 15.96 3.70 -0.76
CA GLN A 75 15.15 4.90 -1.02
C GLN A 75 14.59 5.48 0.28
N VAL A 76 14.06 4.63 1.16
CA VAL A 76 13.57 5.08 2.46
C VAL A 76 14.71 5.66 3.28
N GLY A 77 15.84 4.94 3.40
CA GLY A 77 17.02 5.45 4.11
C GLY A 77 17.52 6.78 3.55
N TYR A 78 17.57 6.91 2.23
CA TYR A 78 17.97 8.13 1.53
C TYR A 78 17.02 9.29 1.86
N GLU A 79 15.71 9.12 1.70
CA GLU A 79 14.72 10.16 2.01
C GLU A 79 14.76 10.62 3.48
N PHE A 80 15.00 9.69 4.41
CA PHE A 80 15.17 10.02 5.83
C PHE A 80 16.47 10.78 6.11
N THR A 81 17.57 10.41 5.46
CA THR A 81 18.90 10.98 5.71
C THR A 81 19.17 12.26 4.94
N ASN A 82 18.52 12.48 3.80
CA ASN A 82 18.66 13.69 2.98
C ASN A 82 18.18 14.97 3.70
N LYS A 83 17.38 14.83 4.76
CA LYS A 83 16.92 15.95 5.61
C LYS A 83 17.86 16.23 6.78
N VAL A 84 18.81 15.33 7.02
CA VAL A 84 19.80 15.48 8.08
C VAL A 84 21.04 16.10 7.47
N ASP A 85 21.56 17.14 8.12
CA ASP A 85 22.87 17.67 7.79
C ASP A 85 23.93 16.63 8.19
N LEU A 86 24.33 15.84 7.19
CA LEU A 86 25.33 14.79 7.31
C LEU A 86 26.69 15.24 6.81
N ASP A 87 26.96 16.56 6.80
CA ASP A 87 28.20 17.17 6.32
C ASP A 87 29.44 16.33 6.69
N LYS A 88 30.03 15.71 5.66
CA LYS A 88 31.37 15.14 5.68
C LYS A 88 32.33 16.15 5.10
N SER A 89 32.56 17.27 5.79
CA SER A 89 33.46 18.31 5.29
C SER A 89 34.40 18.89 6.34
N ASP A 90 34.77 18.15 7.38
CA ASP A 90 35.84 18.56 8.29
C ASP A 90 36.86 17.46 8.65
N VAL A 91 36.84 16.31 7.97
CA VAL A 91 38.06 15.49 7.90
C VAL A 91 38.86 16.00 6.71
N LEU A 92 39.50 17.15 6.92
CA LEU A 92 40.68 17.53 6.17
C LEU A 92 41.66 16.37 6.31
N ILE A 93 41.66 15.45 5.35
CA ILE A 93 42.83 14.63 5.07
C ILE A 93 43.86 15.65 4.59
N SER A 94 44.54 16.31 5.53
CA SER A 94 45.80 16.96 5.24
C SER A 94 46.62 15.90 4.53
N PRO A 95 47.06 16.12 3.28
CA PRO A 95 47.96 15.17 2.64
C PRO A 95 49.13 14.96 3.61
N PRO A 96 49.50 13.70 3.93
CA PRO A 96 50.66 13.47 4.77
C PRO A 96 51.84 14.18 4.11
N ILE A 97 52.52 15.02 4.90
CA ILE A 97 53.64 15.88 4.49
C ILE A 97 54.71 15.09 3.70
N LEU A 98 54.70 13.76 3.80
CA LEU A 98 55.49 12.79 3.03
C LEU A 98 55.39 12.92 1.50
N ILE A 99 54.28 13.39 0.91
CA ILE A 99 54.19 13.53 -0.56
C ILE A 99 55.06 14.69 -1.08
N LEU A 100 55.23 15.77 -0.29
CA LEU A 100 56.04 16.91 -0.69
C LEU A 100 57.55 16.66 -0.58
N TRP A 101 57.99 15.76 0.31
CA TRP A 101 59.41 15.41 0.44
C TRP A 101 59.93 14.54 -0.72
N TYR A 102 59.06 13.78 -1.39
CA TYR A 102 59.44 12.91 -2.52
C TYR A 102 59.56 13.66 -3.86
N GLN A 103 59.09 14.91 -3.95
CA GLN A 103 59.25 15.75 -5.15
C GLN A 103 60.43 16.73 -5.05
N ILE A 104 61.15 16.75 -3.91
CA ILE A 104 62.30 17.66 -3.67
C ILE A 104 63.63 16.87 -3.55
N TYR A 105 63.61 15.54 -3.73
CA TYR A 105 64.81 14.70 -3.84
C TYR A 105 64.80 13.86 -5.13
#